data_AF-A0A7G5YXT6-F1
#
_entry.id   AF-A0A7G5YXT6-F1
#
_cell.length_a   1.000
_cell.length_b   1.000
_cell.length_c   1.000
_cell.angle_alpha   90.00
_cell.angle_beta   90.00
_cell.angle_gamma   90.00
#
_symmetry.space_group_name_H-M   'P 1'
#
loop_
_entity.id
_entity.type
_entity.pdbx_description
1 polymer ?
#
loop_
_entity_poly.entity_id
_entity_poly.type
_entity_poly.pdbx_seq_one_letter_code
_entity_poly.pdbx_strand_id
1 'polypeptide(L)'
;MFDDTKGFSCNARSGRPEAPLEWRVARFHTALGWLSAMATGWGCVFAAMGGQRRLALMSACAALFIAAMTEWRRRNLRRRKTEFAEAEAAYEKGLRDFRL
;
A
#
# COMPACT_ATOMS: atom_id res chain seq x y z
N MET A 1 23.19 -10.25 -3.74
CA MET A 1 21.91 -10.79 -4.22
C MET A 1 20.83 -10.07 -3.43
N PHE A 2 20.08 -9.18 -4.07
CA PHE A 2 19.02 -8.39 -3.41
C PHE A 2 17.83 -9.31 -3.20
N ASP A 3 17.39 -9.46 -1.95
CA ASP A 3 16.21 -10.28 -1.63
C ASP A 3 14.95 -9.42 -1.83
N ASP A 4 14.51 -9.31 -3.10
CA ASP A 4 13.34 -8.52 -3.52
C ASP A 4 12.01 -9.01 -2.91
N THR A 5 12.03 -10.12 -2.16
CA THR A 5 10.84 -10.72 -1.57
C THR A 5 10.26 -9.94 -0.39
N LYS A 6 11.08 -9.16 0.33
CA LYS A 6 10.67 -8.44 1.55
C LYS A 6 10.20 -7.00 1.33
N GLY A 7 10.33 -6.49 0.11
CA GLY A 7 9.84 -5.15 -0.25
C GLY A 7 10.63 -3.99 0.38
N PHE A 8 11.88 -4.22 0.77
CA PHE A 8 12.86 -3.18 1.13
C PHE A 8 14.25 -3.62 0.65
N SER A 9 15.09 -2.66 0.27
CA SER A 9 16.44 -2.92 -0.23
C SER A 9 17.48 -2.65 0.84
N CYS A 10 18.56 -3.44 0.88
CA CYS A 10 19.71 -3.14 1.73
C CYS A 10 20.73 -2.31 0.95
N ASN A 11 21.28 -1.28 1.58
CA ASN A 11 22.36 -0.49 1.00
C ASN A 11 23.60 -1.37 0.81
N ALA A 12 24.13 -1.45 -0.41
CA ALA A 12 25.25 -2.32 -0.75
C ALA A 12 26.55 -1.99 0.01
N ARG A 13 26.68 -0.76 0.53
CA ARG A 13 27.90 -0.29 1.21
C ARG A 13 27.87 -0.48 2.72
N SER A 14 26.72 -0.27 3.36
CA SER A 14 26.57 -0.34 4.82
C SER A 14 25.82 -1.60 5.28
N GLY A 15 25.15 -2.31 4.39
CA GLY A 15 24.22 -3.39 4.75
C GLY A 15 22.96 -2.90 5.46
N ARG A 16 22.78 -1.59 5.65
CA ARG A 16 21.62 -1.01 6.34
C ARG A 16 20.36 -1.24 5.49
N PRO A 17 19.24 -1.68 6.09
CA PRO A 17 17.96 -1.72 5.39
C PRO A 17 17.48 -0.29 5.09
N GLU A 18 17.03 -0.04 3.86
CA GLU A 18 16.50 1.25 3.40
C GLU A 18 15.02 1.13 3.03
N ALA A 19 14.21 2.07 3.53
CA ALA A 19 12.79 2.12 3.19
C ALA A 19 12.62 2.54 1.73
N PRO A 20 11.82 1.82 0.92
CA PRO A 20 11.66 2.14 -0.48
C PRO A 20 10.90 3.46 -0.69
N LEU A 21 11.27 4.19 -1.75
CA LEU A 21 10.68 5.49 -2.11
C LEU A 21 9.16 5.46 -2.24
N GLU A 22 8.59 4.33 -2.69
CA GLU A 22 7.15 4.12 -2.82
C GLU A 22 6.37 4.32 -1.52
N TRP A 23 6.99 4.14 -0.35
CA TRP A 23 6.30 4.31 0.94
C TRP A 23 5.99 5.77 1.26
N ARG A 24 6.76 6.72 0.70
CA ARG A 24 6.51 8.16 0.87
C ARG A 24 5.23 8.58 0.16
N VAL A 25 5.00 8.02 -1.04
CA VAL A 25 3.81 8.29 -1.85
C VAL A 25 2.65 7.34 -1.55
N ALA A 26 2.85 6.31 -0.73
CA ALA A 26 1.81 5.31 -0.46
C ALA A 26 0.57 5.90 0.23
N ARG A 27 0.74 6.90 1.10
CA ARG A 27 -0.38 7.64 1.71
C ARG A 27 -1.21 8.38 0.65
N PHE A 28 -0.53 9.02 -0.30
CA PHE A 28 -1.18 9.72 -1.41
C PHE A 28 -1.98 8.76 -2.29
N HIS A 29 -1.39 7.63 -2.70
CA HIS A 29 -2.10 6.63 -3.52
C HIS A 29 -3.28 5.99 -2.78
N THR A 30 -3.16 5.80 -1.47
CA THR A 30 -4.24 5.29 -0.64
C THR A 30 -5.41 6.27 -0.60
N ALA A 31 -5.12 7.57 -0.40
CA ALA A 31 -6.13 8.61 -0.43
C ALA A 31 -6.80 8.70 -1.81
N LEU A 32 -6.00 8.66 -2.88
CA LEU A 32 -6.50 8.66 -4.25
C LEU A 32 -7.43 7.47 -4.52
N GLY A 33 -7.05 6.26 -4.09
CA GLY A 33 -7.87 5.06 -4.24
C GLY A 33 -9.24 5.19 -3.57
N TRP A 34 -9.29 5.77 -2.37
CA TRP A 34 -10.58 6.06 -1.71
C TRP A 34 -11.40 7.12 -2.41
N LEU A 35 -10.78 8.22 -2.85
CA LEU A 35 -11.47 9.25 -3.60
C LEU A 35 -12.07 8.69 -4.89
N SER A 36 -11.34 7.82 -5.60
CA SER A 36 -11.86 7.11 -6.76
C SER A 36 -13.02 6.18 -6.40
N ALA A 37 -12.92 5.41 -5.30
CA ALA A 37 -14.03 4.56 -4.85
C ALA A 37 -15.30 5.37 -4.53
N MET A 38 -15.15 6.53 -3.87
CA MET A 38 -16.25 7.43 -3.55
C MET A 38 -16.85 8.04 -4.82
N ALA A 39 -16.02 8.53 -5.75
CA ALA A 39 -16.48 9.09 -7.01
C ALA A 39 -17.29 8.07 -7.84
N THR A 40 -16.80 6.83 -7.93
CA THR A 40 -17.50 5.75 -8.63
C THR A 40 -18.80 5.35 -7.89
N GLY A 41 -18.77 5.35 -6.55
CA GLY A 41 -19.97 5.15 -5.74
C GLY A 41 -21.05 6.21 -5.98
N TRP A 42 -20.66 7.49 -6.07
CA TRP A 42 -21.57 8.56 -6.48
C TRP A 42 -22.10 8.39 -7.90
N GLY A 43 -21.24 7.98 -8.85
CA GLY A 43 -21.64 7.65 -10.21
C GLY A 43 -22.73 6.55 -10.26
N CYS A 44 -22.65 5.55 -9.39
CA CYS A 44 -23.70 4.54 -9.23
C CYS A 44 -25.04 5.16 -8.82
N VAL A 45 -25.04 6.08 -7.85
CA VAL A 45 -26.26 6.75 -7.38
C VAL A 45 -26.91 7.56 -8.50
N PHE A 46 -26.13 8.34 -9.25
CA PHE A 46 -26.65 9.10 -10.39
C PHE A 46 -27.20 8.20 -11.51
N ALA A 47 -26.49 7.11 -11.83
CA ALA A 47 -26.96 6.14 -12.82
C ALA A 47 -28.26 5.45 -12.38
N ALA A 48 -28.42 5.16 -11.09
CA ALA A 48 -29.63 4.58 -10.54
C ALA A 48 -30.82 5.56 -10.60
N MET A 49 -30.60 6.84 -10.23
CA MET A 49 -31.61 7.89 -10.34
C MET A 49 -32.05 8.14 -11.79
N GLY A 50 -31.14 8.02 -12.75
CA GLY A 50 -31.43 8.12 -14.19
C GLY A 50 -32.06 6.87 -14.81
N GLY A 51 -32.43 5.85 -14.02
CA GLY A 51 -33.03 4.60 -14.52
C GLY A 51 -32.06 3.65 -15.24
N GLN A 52 -30.77 3.96 -15.27
CA GLN A 52 -29.73 3.18 -15.96
C GLN A 52 -29.18 2.05 -15.08
N ARG A 53 -30.03 1.06 -14.78
CA ARG A 53 -29.74 -0.03 -13.83
C ARG A 53 -28.43 -0.80 -14.11
N ARG A 54 -28.09 -1.02 -15.39
CA ARG A 54 -26.86 -1.73 -15.79
C ARG A 54 -25.60 -0.92 -15.46
N LEU A 55 -25.62 0.39 -15.68
CA LEU A 55 -24.51 1.29 -15.34
C LEU A 55 -24.35 1.44 -13.83
N ALA A 56 -25.46 1.51 -13.09
CA ALA A 56 -25.43 1.53 -11.64
C ALA A 56 -24.75 0.27 -11.07
N LEU A 57 -25.12 -0.92 -11.55
CA LEU A 57 -24.51 -2.18 -11.10
C LEU A 57 -23.01 -2.24 -11.39
N MET A 58 -22.59 -1.87 -12.61
CA MET A 58 -21.17 -1.86 -12.99
C MET A 58 -20.37 -0.86 -12.16
N SER A 59 -20.93 0.31 -11.89
CA SER A 59 -20.30 1.34 -11.07
C SER A 59 -20.18 0.88 -9.61
N ALA A 60 -21.21 0.22 -9.06
CA ALA A 60 -21.16 -0.35 -7.72
C ALA A 60 -20.06 -1.43 -7.60
N CYS A 61 -19.98 -2.35 -8.55
CA CYS A 61 -18.92 -3.37 -8.59
C CYS A 61 -17.53 -2.73 -8.67
N ALA A 62 -17.36 -1.71 -9.51
CA ALA A 62 -16.10 -0.99 -9.65
C ALA A 62 -15.71 -0.26 -8.35
N ALA A 63 -16.66 0.41 -7.68
CA ALA A 63 -16.40 1.08 -6.40
C ALA A 63 -15.93 0.10 -5.32
N LEU A 64 -16.61 -1.05 -5.20
CA LEU A 64 -16.24 -2.11 -4.26
C LEU A 64 -14.87 -2.71 -4.57
N PHE A 65 -14.57 -2.94 -5.85
CA PHE A 65 -13.27 -3.46 -6.28
C PHE A 65 -12.13 -2.50 -5.95
N ILE A 66 -12.31 -1.20 -6.24
CA ILE A 66 -11.31 -0.17 -5.91
C ILE A 66 -11.10 -0.09 -4.40
N ALA A 67 -12.16 -0.12 -3.61
CA ALA A 67 -12.08 -0.12 -2.15
C ALA A 67 -11.31 -1.34 -1.62
N ALA A 68 -11.63 -2.54 -2.13
CA ALA A 68 -10.96 -3.78 -1.75
C ALA A 68 -9.45 -3.75 -2.08
N MET A 69 -9.08 -3.31 -3.28
CA MET A 69 -7.68 -3.16 -3.69
C MET A 69 -6.93 -2.13 -2.85
N THR A 70 -7.58 -1.00 -2.53
CA THR A 70 -7.00 0.06 -1.70
C THR A 70 -6.77 -0.42 -0.26
N GLU A 71 -7.66 -1.26 0.27
CA GLU A 71 -7.49 -1.86 1.60
C GLU A 71 -6.43 -2.96 1.60
N TRP A 72 -6.42 -3.83 0.58
CA TRP A 72 -5.40 -4.86 0.41
C TRP A 72 -3.99 -4.25 0.36
N ARG A 73 -3.81 -3.22 -0.48
CA ARG A 73 -2.52 -2.50 -0.59
C ARG A 73 -2.10 -1.89 0.74
N ARG A 74 -3.03 -1.30 1.50
CA ARG A 74 -2.75 -0.77 2.84
C ARG A 74 -2.30 -1.84 3.83
N ARG A 75 -2.96 -2.99 3.85
CA ARG A 75 -2.60 -4.10 4.75
C ARG A 75 -1.21 -4.64 4.41
N ASN A 76 -0.91 -4.83 3.13
CA ASN A 76 0.41 -5.25 2.68
C ASN A 76 1.50 -4.24 3.06
N LEU A 77 1.23 -2.94 2.87
CA LEU A 77 2.17 -1.90 3.28
C LEU A 77 2.42 -1.90 4.79
N ARG A 78 1.39 -2.13 5.61
CA ARG A 78 1.56 -2.25 7.06
C ARG A 78 2.47 -3.44 7.41
N ARG A 79 2.24 -4.61 6.81
CA ARG A 79 3.09 -5.79 7.02
C ARG A 79 4.55 -5.52 6.65
N ARG A 80 4.79 -4.97 5.46
CA ARG A 80 6.14 -4.63 5.00
C ARG A 80 6.86 -3.63 5.92
N LYS A 81 6.12 -2.67 6.50
CA LYS A 81 6.68 -1.74 7.49
C LYS A 81 7.09 -2.42 8.79
N THR A 82 6.34 -3.41 9.24
CA THR A 82 6.70 -4.22 10.40
C THR A 82 7.96 -5.04 10.13
N GLU A 83 8.02 -5.74 8.99
CA GLU A 83 9.18 -6.54 8.59
C GLU A 83 10.45 -5.67 8.44
N PHE A 84 10.30 -4.44 7.94
CA PHE A 84 11.41 -3.47 7.88
C PHE A 84 11.87 -3.02 9.27
N ALA A 85 10.94 -2.74 10.19
CA ALA A 85 11.30 -2.35 11.56
C ALA A 85 12.05 -3.47 12.29
N GLU A 86 11.67 -4.73 12.06
CA GLU A 86 12.39 -5.90 12.57
C GLU A 86 13.81 -6.00 11.98
N ALA A 87 13.94 -5.77 10.67
CA ALA A 87 15.24 -5.77 10.00
C ALA A 87 16.17 -4.63 10.48
N GLU A 88 15.63 -3.43 10.70
CA GLU A 88 16.39 -2.29 11.24
C GLU A 88 16.84 -2.57 12.68
N ALA A 89 15.96 -3.11 13.53
CA ALA A 89 16.31 -3.49 14.90
C ALA A 89 17.40 -4.58 14.96
N ALA A 90 17.34 -5.57 14.06
CA ALA A 90 18.36 -6.61 13.96
C ALA A 90 19.72 -6.05 13.52
N TYR A 91 19.72 -5.13 12.54
CA TYR A 91 20.93 -4.44 12.09
C TYR A 91 21.57 -3.60 13.21
N GLU A 92 20.78 -2.81 13.95
CA GLU A 92 21.27 -2.03 15.09
C GLU A 92 21.79 -2.90 16.23
N LYS A 93 21.18 -4.07 16.46
CA LYS A 93 21.69 -5.02 17.45
C LYS A 93 23.05 -5.58 17.02
N GLY A 94 23.18 -6.03 15.77
CA GLY A 94 24.46 -6.52 15.24
C GLY A 94 25.58 -5.47 15.29
N LEU A 95 25.26 -4.21 15.00
CA LEU A 95 26.19 -3.09 15.15
C LEU A 95 26.64 -2.86 16.60
N ARG A 96 25.74 -3.01 17.58
CA ARG A 96 26.09 -2.91 19.00
C ARG A 96 27.00 -4.05 19.43
N ASP A 97 26.67 -5.27 19.01
CA ASP A 97 27.44 -6.47 19.35
C ASP A 97 28.85 -6.44 18.73
N PHE A 98 29.02 -5.84 17.54
CA PHE A 98 30.33 -5.66 16.87
C PHE A 98 31.18 -4.50 17.41
N ARG A 99 30.59 -3.58 18.18
CA ARG A 99 31.29 -2.40 18.75
C ARG A 99 31.85 -2.65 20.15
N LEU A 100 31.60 -3.83 20.72
CA LEU A 100 32.20 -4.37 21.94
C LEU A 100 33.41 -5.23 21.56
#